data_AF-A0A1G8BPL1-F1
#
_entry.id   AF-A0A1G8BPL1-F1
#
_cell.length_a   1.000
_cell.length_b   1.000
_cell.length_c   1.000
_cell.angle_alpha   90.00
_cell.angle_beta   90.00
_cell.angle_gamma   90.00
#
_symmetry.space_group_name_H-M   'P 1'
#
loop_
_entity.id
_entity.type
_entity.pdbx_description
1 polymer ?
#
loop_
_entity_poly.entity_id
_entity_poly.type
_entity_poly.pdbx_seq_one_letter_code
_entity_poly.pdbx_strand_id
1 'polypeptide(L)'
;MVKKMSLCILFIMLLLPGIDTYAETENEEKVDGEENTGIEELKEQHLESLGLEEVTKFWEQLSREYGVFLPESQKGSIKDFLTGDKSFHPKEWGIAFIRFSLHEVTANGQLMGTLLLLAVFSAILKALQNAFEEESVSKAAYGVIFIVLIIIALNSFYIAMNYVQETVADMVHFMIALLPLMLALLASSGSFATAGLFHPLVIMLVQSSGILIQYVILPFLFFSAVLSIVSSLNEHIKVTKLAELLRNAAMGVLAVFFTVFLGVISVQGATAAVTDGIAIRTTKFLAGNFVPVIGRMFTDAADTALGASVLLKNTIGLAGVGILFIICAFPAIKILVIGFIFHLTAALIQPLGEGALLDALSTLGKTVLSMFAALAAVSFMFFLALTLIIASGNISLMVR
;
A
#
# COMPACT_ATOMS: atom_id res chain seq x y z
N MET A 1 -17.38 20.42 -3.40
CA MET A 1 -18.04 20.12 -2.12
C MET A 1 -18.63 18.71 -2.06
N VAL A 2 -19.13 18.16 -3.17
CA VAL A 2 -19.72 16.79 -3.27
C VAL A 2 -18.74 15.65 -2.96
N LYS A 3 -17.43 15.81 -3.22
CA LYS A 3 -16.41 14.77 -3.02
C LYS A 3 -16.06 14.47 -1.55
N LYS A 4 -16.23 15.45 -0.64
CA LYS A 4 -16.07 15.24 0.82
C LYS A 4 -17.33 14.63 1.45
N MET A 5 -18.49 14.83 0.84
CA MET A 5 -19.77 14.29 1.31
C MET A 5 -19.91 12.79 1.00
N SER A 6 -19.31 12.32 -0.11
CA SER A 6 -19.28 10.88 -0.45
C SER A 6 -18.41 10.03 0.48
N LEU A 7 -17.34 10.60 1.05
CA LEU A 7 -16.47 9.91 2.00
C LEU A 7 -17.14 9.77 3.39
N CYS A 8 -17.94 10.76 3.80
CA CYS A 8 -18.74 10.69 5.03
C CYS A 8 -19.94 9.73 4.90
N ILE A 9 -20.57 9.62 3.73
CA ILE A 9 -21.71 8.70 3.52
C ILE A 9 -21.24 7.24 3.53
N LEU A 10 -20.05 6.93 3.00
CA LEU A 10 -19.47 5.59 3.07
C LEU A 10 -19.07 5.19 4.51
N PHE A 11 -18.65 6.17 5.34
CA PHE A 11 -18.30 5.94 6.75
C PHE A 11 -19.53 5.83 7.67
N ILE A 12 -20.66 6.46 7.31
CA ILE A 12 -21.92 6.42 8.08
C ILE A 12 -22.74 5.15 7.79
N MET A 13 -22.65 4.57 6.59
CA MET A 13 -23.36 3.33 6.25
C MET A 13 -22.75 2.08 6.89
N LEU A 14 -21.52 2.18 7.43
CA LEU A 14 -20.79 1.12 8.12
C LEU A 14 -21.07 1.07 9.65
N LEU A 15 -21.92 1.95 10.16
CA LEU A 15 -22.20 2.13 11.61
C LEU A 15 -23.61 1.70 12.05
N LEU A 16 -24.41 1.06 11.19
CA LEU A 16 -25.71 0.52 11.58
C LEU A 16 -25.58 -0.92 12.09
N PRO A 17 -26.02 -1.23 13.32
CA PRO A 17 -25.95 -2.58 13.87
C PRO A 17 -26.94 -3.50 13.16
N GLY A 18 -26.45 -4.61 12.62
CA GLY A 18 -27.28 -5.73 12.17
C GLY A 18 -27.91 -6.43 13.37
N ILE A 19 -29.20 -6.73 13.26
CA ILE A 19 -30.02 -7.38 14.29
C ILE A 19 -29.62 -8.86 14.39
N ASP A 20 -29.18 -9.29 15.58
CA ASP A 20 -28.87 -10.69 15.89
C ASP A 20 -30.15 -11.55 15.89
N THR A 21 -30.12 -12.66 15.15
CA THR A 21 -31.13 -13.71 15.24
C THR A 21 -30.46 -14.93 15.88
N TYR A 22 -30.86 -15.24 17.12
CA TYR A 22 -30.40 -16.41 17.87
C TYR A 22 -31.10 -17.67 17.36
N ALA A 23 -30.35 -18.77 17.20
CA ALA A 23 -30.90 -20.11 17.06
C ALA A 23 -30.37 -20.99 18.21
N GLU A 24 -31.29 -21.64 18.92
CA GLU A 24 -31.05 -22.55 20.05
C GLU A 24 -30.31 -23.83 19.62
N THR A 25 -29.38 -24.26 20.46
CA THR A 25 -28.72 -25.58 20.44
C THR A 25 -29.53 -26.61 21.24
N GLU A 26 -29.90 -27.73 20.62
CA GLU A 26 -30.25 -28.97 21.31
C GLU A 26 -29.00 -29.84 21.53
N ASN A 27 -28.95 -30.46 22.71
CA ASN A 27 -27.94 -31.40 23.19
C ASN A 27 -27.91 -32.68 22.34
N GLU A 28 -26.70 -33.16 22.00
CA GLU A 28 -26.43 -34.59 21.90
C GLU A 28 -25.10 -34.94 22.57
N GLU A 29 -25.09 -36.16 23.10
CA GLU A 29 -24.29 -36.68 24.19
C GLU A 29 -22.80 -36.90 23.89
N LYS A 30 -22.00 -36.81 24.95
CA LYS A 30 -20.60 -37.24 24.98
C LYS A 30 -20.49 -38.75 24.76
N VAL A 31 -19.62 -39.16 23.85
CA VAL A 31 -18.91 -40.44 23.92
C VAL A 31 -17.42 -40.14 23.79
N ASP A 32 -16.70 -40.28 24.91
CA ASP A 32 -15.24 -40.34 24.95
C ASP A 32 -14.77 -41.66 24.32
N GLY A 33 -13.80 -41.56 23.40
CA GLY A 33 -13.15 -42.70 22.76
C GLY A 33 -11.80 -42.25 22.20
N GLU A 34 -10.75 -42.65 22.91
CA GLU A 34 -9.34 -42.37 22.66
C GLU A 34 -8.88 -42.81 21.25
N GLU A 35 -8.84 -41.91 20.26
CA GLU A 35 -8.20 -42.21 18.97
C GLU A 35 -7.77 -40.96 18.15
N ASN A 36 -7.50 -39.81 18.78
CA ASN A 36 -7.22 -38.55 18.04
C ASN A 36 -5.75 -38.06 18.06
N THR A 37 -4.84 -38.71 18.79
CA THR A 37 -3.44 -38.25 18.89
C THR A 37 -2.65 -38.43 17.58
N GLY A 38 -2.92 -39.48 16.80
CA GLY A 38 -2.24 -39.71 15.52
C GLY A 38 -2.70 -38.80 14.37
N ILE A 39 -3.96 -38.35 14.38
CA ILE A 39 -4.51 -37.46 13.33
C ILE A 39 -4.13 -36.00 13.59
N GLU A 40 -4.01 -35.59 14.86
CA GLU A 40 -3.47 -34.27 15.22
C GLU A 40 -1.97 -34.17 14.95
N GLU A 41 -1.16 -35.19 15.28
CA GLU A 41 0.28 -35.20 14.93
C GLU A 41 0.52 -35.23 13.41
N LEU A 42 -0.31 -35.96 12.64
CA LEU A 42 -0.23 -35.98 11.18
C LEU A 42 -0.70 -34.66 10.54
N LYS A 43 -1.66 -33.96 11.16
CA LYS A 43 -2.07 -32.60 10.76
C LYS A 43 -0.98 -31.58 11.07
N GLU A 44 -0.34 -31.66 12.24
CA GLU A 44 0.76 -30.75 12.62
C GLU A 44 2.00 -30.96 11.74
N GLN A 45 2.40 -32.21 11.45
CA GLN A 45 3.50 -32.48 10.51
C GLN A 45 3.20 -32.02 9.07
N HIS A 46 1.95 -32.15 8.58
CA HIS A 46 1.59 -31.66 7.25
C HIS A 46 1.46 -30.13 7.19
N LEU A 47 0.96 -29.48 8.25
CA LEU A 47 0.89 -28.01 8.35
C LEU A 47 2.28 -27.36 8.43
N GLU A 48 3.22 -27.96 9.16
CA GLU A 48 4.63 -27.50 9.17
C GLU A 48 5.30 -27.64 7.80
N SER A 49 4.94 -28.66 7.00
CA SER A 49 5.51 -28.86 5.66
C SER A 49 4.95 -27.95 4.55
N LEU A 50 3.87 -27.21 4.81
CA LEU A 50 3.10 -26.47 3.80
C LEU A 50 3.56 -25.02 3.54
N GLY A 51 4.75 -24.62 3.95
CA GLY A 51 5.28 -23.27 3.68
C GLY A 51 4.78 -22.17 4.62
N LEU A 52 4.16 -22.56 5.75
CA LEU A 52 3.80 -21.63 6.83
C LEU A 52 5.01 -21.01 7.51
N GLU A 53 6.19 -21.64 7.44
CA GLU A 53 7.43 -21.13 8.04
C GLU A 53 7.78 -19.73 7.49
N GLU A 54 7.68 -19.54 6.18
CA GLU A 54 8.04 -18.29 5.53
C GLU A 54 7.03 -17.19 5.86
N VAL A 55 5.73 -17.52 5.90
CA VAL A 55 4.66 -16.60 6.33
C VAL A 55 4.83 -16.22 7.80
N THR A 56 5.29 -17.15 8.64
CA THR A 56 5.58 -16.91 10.07
C THR A 56 6.74 -15.93 10.23
N LYS A 57 7.82 -16.07 9.45
CA LYS A 57 8.95 -15.12 9.46
C LYS A 57 8.49 -13.69 9.13
N PHE A 58 7.63 -13.52 8.13
CA PHE A 58 7.04 -12.22 7.80
C PHE A 58 6.21 -11.67 8.96
N TRP A 59 5.37 -12.50 9.59
CA TRP A 59 4.60 -12.08 10.76
C TRP A 59 5.48 -11.66 11.94
N GLU A 60 6.53 -12.42 12.24
CA GLU A 60 7.45 -12.10 13.33
C GLU A 60 8.23 -10.81 13.08
N GLN A 61 8.64 -10.55 11.83
CA GLN A 61 9.26 -9.29 11.44
C GLN A 61 8.31 -8.11 11.66
N LEU A 62 7.07 -8.22 11.17
CA LEU A 62 6.06 -7.17 11.32
C LEU A 62 5.64 -6.95 12.76
N SER A 63 5.48 -8.03 13.54
CA SER A 63 5.15 -7.97 14.96
C SER A 63 6.27 -7.30 15.76
N ARG A 64 7.53 -7.53 15.38
CA ARG A 64 8.68 -6.86 16.00
C ARG A 64 8.74 -5.36 15.67
N GLU A 65 8.44 -4.98 14.44
CA GLU A 65 8.53 -3.58 14.00
C GLU A 65 7.29 -2.76 14.40
N TYR A 66 6.09 -3.33 14.24
CA TYR A 66 4.81 -2.62 14.37
C TYR A 66 3.92 -3.12 15.50
N GLY A 67 4.29 -4.19 16.20
CA GLY A 67 3.43 -4.85 17.21
C GLY A 67 2.96 -3.96 18.35
N VAL A 68 3.73 -2.91 18.68
CA VAL A 68 3.32 -1.90 19.69
C VAL A 68 2.08 -1.12 19.25
N PHE A 69 1.87 -0.96 17.95
CA PHE A 69 0.77 -0.20 17.38
C PHE A 69 -0.42 -1.07 16.98
N LEU A 70 -0.24 -2.39 16.81
CA LEU A 70 -1.32 -3.28 16.43
C LEU A 70 -2.43 -3.33 17.51
N PRO A 71 -3.72 -3.47 17.12
CA PRO A 71 -4.81 -3.73 18.07
C PRO A 71 -4.52 -4.96 18.94
N GLU A 72 -4.96 -4.95 20.20
CA GLU A 72 -4.72 -6.06 21.14
C GLU A 72 -5.24 -7.40 20.61
N SER A 73 -6.37 -7.40 19.89
CA SER A 73 -6.96 -8.57 19.24
C SER A 73 -6.10 -9.18 18.13
N GLN A 74 -5.09 -8.46 17.65
CA GLN A 74 -4.22 -8.84 16.53
C GLN A 74 -2.75 -9.02 16.98
N LYS A 75 -2.48 -8.94 18.29
CA LYS A 75 -1.16 -9.22 18.87
C LYS A 75 -1.02 -10.72 19.17
N GLY A 76 0.22 -11.20 19.18
CA GLY A 76 0.54 -12.58 19.56
C GLY A 76 1.29 -13.34 18.47
N SER A 77 1.35 -14.66 18.65
CA SER A 77 1.92 -15.57 17.64
C SER A 77 1.09 -15.54 16.36
N ILE A 78 1.67 -15.96 15.24
CA ILE A 78 0.90 -16.19 14.02
C ILE A 78 -0.26 -17.18 14.27
N LYS A 79 -0.07 -18.13 15.20
CA LYS A 79 -1.14 -19.06 15.62
C LYS A 79 -2.30 -18.30 16.24
N ASP A 80 -2.03 -17.36 17.16
CA ASP A 80 -3.06 -16.52 17.80
C ASP A 80 -3.76 -15.61 16.79
N PHE A 81 -3.03 -15.09 15.79
CA PHE A 81 -3.60 -14.32 14.69
C PHE A 81 -4.50 -15.17 13.77
N LEU A 82 -4.20 -16.46 13.61
CA LEU A 82 -4.98 -17.41 12.79
C LEU A 82 -6.22 -17.96 13.53
N THR A 83 -6.11 -18.20 14.84
CA THR A 83 -7.16 -18.85 15.67
C THR A 83 -7.94 -17.88 16.56
N GLY A 84 -7.45 -16.67 16.78
CA GLY A 84 -8.07 -15.65 17.62
C GLY A 84 -9.44 -15.19 17.11
N ASP A 85 -10.20 -14.56 18.00
CA ASP A 85 -11.55 -14.05 17.71
C ASP A 85 -11.47 -13.00 16.59
N LYS A 86 -11.90 -13.39 15.38
CA LYS A 86 -11.63 -12.69 14.10
C LYS A 86 -12.47 -11.43 13.91
N SER A 87 -12.90 -10.80 14.99
CA SER A 87 -13.71 -9.59 14.93
C SER A 87 -12.82 -8.40 14.53
N PHE A 88 -12.85 -8.07 13.24
CA PHE A 88 -12.24 -6.85 12.74
C PHE A 88 -12.96 -5.65 13.34
N HIS A 89 -12.28 -4.90 14.22
CA HIS A 89 -12.80 -3.69 14.85
C HIS A 89 -12.21 -2.46 14.16
N PRO A 90 -12.93 -1.79 13.22
CA PRO A 90 -12.38 -0.66 12.46
C PRO A 90 -11.92 0.50 13.35
N LYS A 91 -12.57 0.67 14.51
CA LYS A 91 -12.24 1.70 15.49
C LYS A 91 -10.84 1.51 16.08
N GLU A 92 -10.47 0.28 16.41
CA GLU A 92 -9.16 -0.03 17.00
C GLU A 92 -8.03 0.21 16.00
N TRP A 93 -8.24 -0.23 14.75
CA TRP A 93 -7.33 0.04 13.64
C TRP A 93 -7.17 1.54 13.34
N GLY A 94 -8.26 2.31 13.38
CA GLY A 94 -8.18 3.76 13.25
C GLY A 94 -7.31 4.40 14.35
N ILE A 95 -7.46 3.95 15.60
CA ILE A 95 -6.64 4.42 16.72
C ILE A 95 -5.17 4.02 16.54
N ALA A 96 -4.90 2.78 16.11
CA ALA A 96 -3.57 2.28 15.80
C ALA A 96 -2.86 3.17 14.77
N PHE A 97 -3.53 3.46 13.64
CA PHE A 97 -2.96 4.30 12.58
C PHE A 97 -2.76 5.74 13.02
N ILE A 98 -3.66 6.31 13.83
CA ILE A 98 -3.46 7.66 14.37
C ILE A 98 -2.26 7.69 15.31
N ARG A 99 -2.15 6.71 16.23
CA ARG A 99 -1.00 6.61 17.15
C ARG A 99 0.31 6.47 16.39
N PHE A 100 0.34 5.62 15.38
CA PHE A 100 1.52 5.44 14.53
C PHE A 100 1.85 6.71 13.74
N SER A 101 0.85 7.37 13.15
CA SER A 101 1.05 8.63 12.43
C SER A 101 1.63 9.72 13.33
N LEU A 102 1.13 9.84 14.57
CA LEU A 102 1.67 10.78 15.55
C LEU A 102 3.10 10.43 15.95
N HIS A 103 3.40 9.14 16.14
CA HIS A 103 4.75 8.66 16.41
C HIS A 103 5.71 9.06 15.27
N GLU A 104 5.33 8.81 14.02
CA GLU A 104 6.12 9.17 12.84
C GLU A 104 6.29 10.69 12.71
N VAL A 105 5.25 11.48 12.99
CA VAL A 105 5.36 12.95 12.99
C VAL A 105 6.36 13.42 14.06
N THR A 106 6.35 12.81 15.25
CA THR A 106 7.33 13.14 16.30
C THR A 106 8.75 12.69 15.95
N ALA A 107 8.91 11.51 15.36
CA ALA A 107 10.21 10.99 14.91
C ALA A 107 10.81 11.87 13.81
N ASN A 108 9.99 12.33 12.87
CA ASN A 108 10.39 13.26 11.81
C ASN A 108 10.32 14.74 12.24
N GLY A 109 10.00 15.02 13.52
CA GLY A 109 9.91 16.37 14.05
C GLY A 109 11.26 17.12 14.01
N GLN A 110 12.37 16.39 14.16
CA GLN A 110 13.72 16.96 14.01
C GLN A 110 13.93 17.55 12.60
N LEU A 111 13.47 16.84 11.56
CA LEU A 111 13.53 17.32 10.18
C LEU A 111 12.68 18.58 10.02
N MET A 112 11.44 18.55 10.49
CA MET A 112 10.53 19.71 10.42
C MET A 112 11.15 20.93 11.11
N GLY A 113 11.68 20.77 12.32
CA GLY A 113 12.32 21.84 13.08
C GLY A 113 13.58 22.38 12.40
N THR A 114 14.41 21.49 11.84
CA THR A 114 15.64 21.87 11.13
C THR A 114 15.32 22.67 9.86
N LEU A 115 14.35 22.23 9.06
CA LEU A 115 13.92 22.96 7.86
C LEU A 115 13.30 24.33 8.20
N LEU A 116 12.50 24.42 9.27
CA LEU A 116 11.91 25.70 9.71
C LEU A 116 12.98 26.67 10.19
N LEU A 117 13.89 26.23 11.06
CA LEU A 117 14.96 27.07 11.61
C LEU A 117 15.88 27.58 10.48
N LEU A 118 16.29 26.71 9.57
CA LEU A 118 17.11 27.10 8.42
C LEU A 118 16.36 28.02 7.44
N ALA A 119 15.05 27.85 7.27
CA ALA A 119 14.26 28.75 6.45
C ALA A 119 14.14 30.16 7.05
N VAL A 120 14.02 30.26 8.37
CA VAL A 120 14.09 31.55 9.09
C VAL A 120 15.45 32.19 8.86
N PHE A 121 16.55 31.44 8.99
CA PHE A 121 17.89 31.95 8.65
C PHE A 121 17.96 32.41 7.19
N SER A 122 17.45 31.62 6.24
CA SER A 122 17.41 31.97 4.82
C SER A 122 16.64 33.28 4.57
N ALA A 123 15.51 33.49 5.24
CA ALA A 123 14.73 34.71 5.16
C ALA A 123 15.48 35.92 5.74
N ILE A 124 16.14 35.76 6.89
CA ILE A 124 16.98 36.81 7.50
C ILE A 124 18.12 37.20 6.55
N LEU A 125 18.82 36.21 5.96
CA LEU A 125 19.89 36.50 5.00
C LEU A 125 19.37 37.17 3.74
N LYS A 126 18.17 36.81 3.26
CA LYS A 126 17.55 37.48 2.12
C LYS A 126 17.18 38.94 2.45
N ALA A 127 16.73 39.20 3.68
CA ALA A 127 16.48 40.56 4.14
C ALA A 127 17.77 41.38 4.25
N LEU A 128 18.87 40.78 4.73
CA LEU A 128 20.19 41.41 4.74
C LEU A 128 20.71 41.65 3.33
N GLN A 129 20.58 40.69 2.41
CA GLN A 129 20.94 40.85 1.00
C GLN A 129 20.32 42.10 0.40
N ASN A 130 19.01 42.29 0.61
CA ASN A 130 18.28 43.42 0.09
C ASN A 130 18.69 44.76 0.74
N ALA A 131 19.37 44.73 1.89
CA ALA A 131 19.84 45.90 2.61
C ALA A 131 21.30 46.29 2.28
N PHE A 132 22.07 45.43 1.59
CA PHE A 132 23.44 45.70 1.16
C PHE A 132 23.51 46.07 -0.33
N GLU A 133 24.34 47.06 -0.69
CA GLU A 133 24.56 47.46 -2.09
C GLU A 133 25.38 46.43 -2.90
N GLU A 134 26.21 45.61 -2.26
CA GLU A 134 26.95 44.52 -2.92
C GLU A 134 26.15 43.20 -2.94
N GLU A 135 25.37 43.00 -4.00
CA GLU A 135 24.55 41.78 -4.18
C GLU A 135 25.36 40.47 -4.25
N SER A 136 26.65 40.52 -4.63
CA SER A 136 27.43 39.31 -4.98
C SER A 136 27.79 38.44 -3.78
N VAL A 137 28.29 39.03 -2.68
CA VAL A 137 28.67 38.30 -1.46
C VAL A 137 27.44 37.70 -0.79
N SER A 138 26.34 38.46 -0.75
CA SER A 138 25.10 38.01 -0.13
C SER A 138 24.36 36.96 -0.96
N LYS A 139 24.43 37.00 -2.31
CA LYS A 139 23.96 35.92 -3.19
C LYS A 139 24.71 34.61 -2.95
N ALA A 140 26.02 34.67 -2.76
CA ALA A 140 26.83 33.48 -2.45
C ALA A 140 26.44 32.85 -1.11
N ALA A 141 26.26 33.66 -0.05
CA ALA A 141 25.82 33.17 1.26
C ALA A 141 24.42 32.54 1.22
N TYR A 142 23.48 33.16 0.49
CA TYR A 142 22.15 32.60 0.26
C TYR A 142 22.22 31.22 -0.44
N GLY A 143 23.05 31.10 -1.47
CA GLY A 143 23.26 29.85 -2.21
C GLY A 143 23.78 28.70 -1.33
N VAL A 144 24.74 28.97 -0.43
CA VAL A 144 25.28 27.96 0.49
C VAL A 144 24.19 27.42 1.43
N ILE A 145 23.40 28.31 2.04
CA ILE A 145 22.33 27.92 2.98
C ILE A 145 21.23 27.15 2.25
N PHE A 146 20.88 27.58 1.03
CA PHE A 146 19.94 26.87 0.18
C PHE A 146 20.42 25.45 -0.14
N ILE A 147 21.69 25.26 -0.51
CA ILE A 147 22.25 23.94 -0.80
C ILE A 147 22.16 23.02 0.43
N VAL A 148 22.52 23.51 1.62
CA VAL A 148 22.40 22.74 2.87
C VAL A 148 20.95 22.32 3.13
N LEU A 149 20.01 23.24 2.97
CA LEU A 149 18.57 22.99 3.10
C LEU A 149 18.08 21.90 2.14
N ILE A 150 18.48 22.00 0.88
CA ILE A 150 18.11 21.04 -0.15
C ILE A 150 18.73 19.67 0.10
N ILE A 151 19.97 19.59 0.60
CA ILE A 151 20.60 18.30 0.96
C ILE A 151 19.77 17.59 2.03
N ILE A 152 19.34 18.32 3.07
CA ILE A 152 18.52 17.76 4.15
C ILE A 152 17.16 17.30 3.61
N ALA A 153 16.51 18.13 2.78
CA ALA A 153 15.23 17.77 2.17
C ALA A 153 15.34 16.58 1.22
N LEU A 154 16.41 16.50 0.42
CA LEU A 154 16.68 15.39 -0.49
C LEU A 154 17.00 14.09 0.26
N ASN A 155 17.67 14.16 1.41
CA ASN A 155 17.89 12.98 2.24
C ASN A 155 16.56 12.36 2.69
N SER A 156 15.65 13.18 3.20
CA SER A 156 14.32 12.70 3.59
C SER A 156 13.45 12.25 2.43
N PHE A 157 13.57 12.91 1.28
CA PHE A 157 12.98 12.43 0.03
C PHE A 157 13.51 11.03 -0.35
N TYR A 158 14.82 10.81 -0.21
CA TYR A 158 15.46 9.52 -0.49
C TYR A 158 15.01 8.44 0.51
N ILE A 159 14.83 8.78 1.79
CA ILE A 159 14.23 7.87 2.78
C ILE A 159 12.82 7.46 2.35
N ALA A 160 11.98 8.40 1.91
CA ALA A 160 10.63 8.07 1.40
C ALA A 160 10.68 7.16 0.17
N MET A 161 11.64 7.37 -0.73
CA MET A 161 11.87 6.52 -1.90
C MET A 161 12.27 5.10 -1.51
N ASN A 162 13.17 4.95 -0.53
CA ASN A 162 13.54 3.63 0.01
C ASN A 162 12.36 2.92 0.66
N TYR A 163 11.52 3.63 1.42
CA TYR A 163 10.30 3.03 1.96
C TYR A 163 9.40 2.45 0.87
N VAL A 164 9.22 3.14 -0.26
CA VAL A 164 8.46 2.57 -1.38
C VAL A 164 9.15 1.33 -1.95
N GLN A 165 10.46 1.40 -2.19
CA GLN A 165 11.22 0.31 -2.79
C GLN A 165 11.22 -0.95 -1.90
N GLU A 166 11.49 -0.79 -0.61
CA GLU A 166 11.50 -1.87 0.38
C GLU A 166 10.11 -2.47 0.53
N THR A 167 9.08 -1.65 0.67
CA THR A 167 7.69 -2.15 0.81
C THR A 167 7.28 -2.95 -0.42
N VAL A 168 7.62 -2.49 -1.63
CA VAL A 168 7.30 -3.22 -2.85
C VAL A 168 8.09 -4.53 -2.95
N ALA A 169 9.36 -4.54 -2.55
CA ALA A 169 10.16 -5.75 -2.50
C ALA A 169 9.59 -6.77 -1.48
N ASP A 170 9.22 -6.30 -0.28
CA ASP A 170 8.61 -7.13 0.76
C ASP A 170 7.27 -7.71 0.30
N MET A 171 6.43 -6.90 -0.36
CA MET A 171 5.20 -7.36 -0.99
C MET A 171 5.48 -8.45 -2.04
N VAL A 172 6.50 -8.28 -2.89
CA VAL A 172 6.87 -9.27 -3.92
C VAL A 172 7.34 -10.57 -3.28
N HIS A 173 8.23 -10.49 -2.31
CA HIS A 173 8.75 -11.65 -1.59
C HIS A 173 7.64 -12.37 -0.83
N PHE A 174 6.77 -11.63 -0.14
CA PHE A 174 5.63 -12.18 0.57
C PHE A 174 4.67 -12.91 -0.38
N MET A 175 4.32 -12.30 -1.51
CA MET A 175 3.46 -12.94 -2.51
C MET A 175 4.08 -14.22 -3.07
N ILE A 176 5.38 -14.24 -3.36
CA ILE A 176 6.08 -15.44 -3.85
C ILE A 176 6.13 -16.53 -2.79
N ALA A 177 6.36 -16.18 -1.53
CA ALA A 177 6.38 -17.12 -0.41
C ALA A 177 4.99 -17.72 -0.14
N LEU A 178 3.94 -16.91 -0.25
CA LEU A 178 2.56 -17.33 -0.01
C LEU A 178 1.97 -18.16 -1.16
N LEU A 179 2.48 -17.97 -2.38
CA LEU A 179 1.91 -18.55 -3.60
C LEU A 179 1.92 -20.09 -3.62
N PRO A 180 3.01 -20.81 -3.29
CA PRO A 180 3.01 -22.27 -3.23
C PRO A 180 1.94 -22.82 -2.27
N LEU A 181 1.80 -22.21 -1.10
CA LEU A 181 0.78 -22.57 -0.11
C LEU A 181 -0.62 -22.36 -0.68
N MET A 182 -0.88 -21.23 -1.33
CA MET A 182 -2.17 -20.96 -1.97
C MET A 182 -2.48 -21.94 -3.12
N LEU A 183 -1.49 -22.26 -3.96
CA LEU A 183 -1.66 -23.22 -5.05
C LEU A 183 -1.89 -24.65 -4.56
N ALA A 184 -1.21 -25.06 -3.48
CA ALA A 184 -1.43 -26.36 -2.84
C ALA A 184 -2.87 -26.46 -2.31
N LEU A 185 -3.38 -25.38 -1.69
CA LEU A 185 -4.76 -25.30 -1.24
C LEU A 185 -5.74 -25.38 -2.41
N LEU A 186 -5.49 -24.66 -3.52
CA LEU A 186 -6.29 -24.73 -4.75
C LEU A 186 -6.32 -26.14 -5.37
N ALA A 187 -5.16 -26.79 -5.44
CA ALA A 187 -5.06 -28.15 -5.96
C ALA A 187 -5.82 -29.13 -5.06
N SER A 188 -5.68 -28.99 -3.73
CA SER A 188 -6.39 -29.83 -2.77
C SER A 188 -7.91 -29.66 -2.80
N SER A 189 -8.41 -28.48 -3.21
CA SER A 189 -9.84 -28.20 -3.41
C SER A 189 -10.37 -28.64 -4.77
N GLY A 190 -9.57 -29.35 -5.58
CA GLY A 190 -9.98 -29.92 -6.87
C GLY A 190 -9.74 -28.99 -8.08
N SER A 191 -9.25 -27.77 -7.87
CA SER A 191 -8.99 -26.77 -8.91
C SER A 191 -7.58 -26.89 -9.51
N PHE A 192 -7.22 -28.08 -9.99
CA PHE A 192 -5.87 -28.36 -10.53
C PHE A 192 -5.53 -27.55 -11.79
N ALA A 193 -6.50 -27.38 -12.71
CA ALA A 193 -6.32 -26.61 -13.94
C ALA A 193 -6.07 -25.12 -13.63
N THR A 194 -6.86 -24.57 -12.72
CA THR A 194 -6.75 -23.20 -12.22
C THR A 194 -5.43 -22.96 -11.50
N ALA A 195 -4.99 -23.88 -10.63
CA ALA A 195 -3.70 -23.78 -9.95
C ALA A 195 -2.50 -23.72 -10.91
N GLY A 196 -2.53 -24.50 -12.01
CA GLY A 196 -1.47 -24.50 -13.02
C GLY A 196 -1.37 -23.19 -13.80
N LEU A 197 -2.50 -22.50 -14.04
CA LEU A 197 -2.52 -21.22 -14.75
C LEU A 197 -2.10 -20.04 -13.87
N PHE A 198 -2.50 -20.04 -12.60
CA PHE A 198 -2.17 -18.94 -11.67
C PHE A 198 -0.68 -18.86 -11.35
N HIS A 199 0.03 -20.00 -11.32
CA HIS A 199 1.44 -20.03 -10.91
C HIS A 199 2.35 -19.10 -11.72
N PRO A 200 2.50 -19.24 -13.05
CA PRO A 200 3.38 -18.37 -13.83
C PRO A 200 2.84 -16.94 -13.94
N LEU A 201 1.51 -16.76 -13.99
CA LEU A 201 0.92 -15.46 -14.24
C LEU A 201 1.03 -14.52 -13.03
N VAL A 202 0.72 -15.00 -11.83
CA VAL A 202 0.83 -14.17 -10.62
C VAL A 202 2.29 -13.79 -10.39
N ILE A 203 3.22 -14.73 -10.57
CA ILE A 203 4.66 -14.44 -10.50
C ILE A 203 5.04 -13.36 -11.50
N MET A 204 4.61 -13.48 -12.76
CA MET A 204 4.88 -12.47 -13.79
C MET A 204 4.34 -11.09 -13.39
N LEU A 205 3.08 -11.01 -12.94
CA LEU A 205 2.44 -9.74 -12.57
C LEU A 205 3.09 -9.10 -11.34
N VAL A 206 3.38 -9.89 -10.31
CA VAL A 206 4.03 -9.41 -9.08
C VAL A 206 5.46 -8.94 -9.36
N GLN A 207 6.26 -9.73 -10.07
CA GLN A 207 7.65 -9.37 -10.40
C GLN A 207 7.72 -8.16 -11.34
N SER A 208 6.87 -8.12 -12.38
CA SER A 208 6.82 -6.96 -13.27
C SER A 208 6.41 -5.68 -12.55
N SER A 209 5.52 -5.75 -11.57
CA SER A 209 5.16 -4.60 -10.72
C SER A 209 6.37 -4.10 -9.93
N GLY A 210 7.13 -5.01 -9.31
CA GLY A 210 8.35 -4.67 -8.57
C GLY A 210 9.39 -3.99 -9.45
N ILE A 211 9.69 -4.60 -10.60
CA ILE A 211 10.62 -4.05 -11.60
C ILE A 211 10.15 -2.67 -12.09
N LEU A 212 8.86 -2.51 -12.37
CA LEU A 212 8.29 -1.25 -12.83
C LEU A 212 8.50 -0.13 -11.81
N ILE A 213 8.20 -0.38 -10.53
CA ILE A 213 8.39 0.63 -9.49
C ILE A 213 9.87 0.97 -9.34
N GLN A 214 10.73 -0.03 -9.21
CA GLN A 214 12.15 0.15 -8.92
C GLN A 214 12.92 0.83 -10.06
N TYR A 215 12.67 0.43 -11.31
CA TYR A 215 13.49 0.83 -12.45
C TYR A 215 12.84 1.88 -13.35
N VAL A 216 11.54 2.16 -13.20
CA VAL A 216 10.84 3.15 -14.04
C VAL A 216 10.23 4.26 -13.20
N ILE A 217 9.34 3.93 -12.27
CA ILE A 217 8.55 4.94 -11.54
C ILE A 217 9.44 5.75 -10.61
N LEU A 218 10.18 5.10 -9.70
CA LEU A 218 11.01 5.81 -8.73
C LEU A 218 12.12 6.64 -9.39
N PRO A 219 12.86 6.13 -10.40
CA PRO A 219 13.84 6.94 -11.12
C PRO A 219 13.22 8.17 -11.79
N PHE A 220 12.04 8.06 -12.42
CA PHE A 220 11.38 9.20 -13.04
C PHE A 220 10.94 10.25 -12.02
N LEU A 221 10.41 9.81 -10.87
CA LEU A 221 10.06 10.70 -9.76
C LEU A 221 11.31 11.38 -9.17
N PHE A 222 12.42 10.66 -9.04
CA PHE A 222 13.70 11.21 -8.61
C PHE A 222 14.21 12.29 -9.59
N PHE A 223 14.27 11.99 -10.89
CA PHE A 223 14.70 12.97 -11.89
C PHE A 223 13.75 14.17 -11.96
N SER A 224 12.44 13.96 -11.80
CA SER A 224 11.49 15.07 -11.66
C SER A 224 11.84 15.96 -10.47
N ALA A 225 12.11 15.39 -9.29
CA ALA A 225 12.45 16.17 -8.10
C ALA A 225 13.74 16.98 -8.29
N VAL A 226 14.80 16.34 -8.81
CA VAL A 226 16.09 16.99 -9.06
C VAL A 226 15.96 18.12 -10.08
N LEU A 227 15.29 17.89 -11.21
CA LEU A 227 15.08 18.93 -12.23
C LEU A 227 14.25 20.09 -11.68
N SER A 228 13.24 19.83 -10.86
CA SER A 228 12.48 20.89 -10.21
C SER A 228 13.34 21.75 -9.28
N ILE A 229 14.21 21.13 -8.47
CA ILE A 229 15.13 21.86 -7.58
C ILE A 229 16.12 22.70 -8.39
N VAL A 230 16.73 22.12 -9.43
CA VAL A 230 17.65 22.85 -10.33
C VAL A 230 16.93 24.02 -11.02
N SER A 231 15.66 23.82 -11.41
CA SER A 231 14.83 24.88 -11.98
C SER A 231 14.47 25.98 -10.98
N SER A 232 14.39 25.67 -9.68
CA SER A 232 14.15 26.67 -8.63
C SER A 232 15.40 27.50 -8.33
N LEU A 233 16.60 26.95 -8.57
CA LEU A 233 17.87 27.64 -8.41
C LEU A 233 18.20 28.64 -9.52
N ASN A 234 17.68 28.41 -10.74
CA ASN A 234 18.01 29.20 -11.91
C ASN A 234 16.86 30.11 -12.33
N GLU A 235 17.08 31.42 -12.28
CA GLU A 235 16.09 32.42 -12.68
C GLU A 235 15.91 32.50 -14.21
N HIS A 236 16.94 32.14 -14.99
CA HIS A 236 16.97 32.29 -16.45
C HIS A 236 16.57 31.03 -17.22
N ILE A 237 16.95 29.84 -16.74
CA ILE A 237 16.67 28.56 -17.41
C ILE A 237 15.74 27.73 -16.51
N LYS A 238 14.45 27.72 -16.85
CA LYS A 238 13.45 26.92 -16.14
C LYS A 238 13.19 25.60 -16.85
N VAL A 239 13.47 24.49 -16.16
CA VAL A 239 13.16 23.12 -16.61
C VAL A 239 11.95 22.54 -15.86
N THR A 240 11.14 23.38 -15.22
CA THR A 240 9.96 22.99 -14.43
C THR A 240 8.97 22.14 -15.23
N LYS A 241 8.75 22.47 -16.52
CA LYS A 241 7.82 21.73 -17.38
C LYS A 241 8.33 20.33 -17.73
N LEU A 242 9.65 20.16 -17.88
CA LEU A 242 10.25 18.85 -18.09
C LEU A 242 10.15 17.99 -16.83
N ALA A 243 10.37 18.59 -15.65
CA ALA A 243 10.17 17.90 -14.38
C ALA A 243 8.71 17.43 -14.22
N GLU A 244 7.73 18.31 -14.45
CA GLU A 244 6.31 17.95 -14.44
C GLU A 244 5.98 16.84 -15.44
N LEU A 245 6.55 16.89 -16.64
CA LEU A 245 6.38 15.86 -17.66
C LEU A 245 6.89 14.50 -17.19
N LEU A 246 8.08 14.42 -16.56
CA LEU A 246 8.62 13.17 -16.03
C LEU A 246 7.73 12.58 -14.93
N ARG A 247 7.24 13.41 -14.01
CA ARG A 247 6.31 12.94 -12.97
C ARG A 247 5.01 12.44 -13.58
N ASN A 248 4.45 13.18 -14.53
CA ASN A 248 3.22 12.77 -15.22
C ASN A 248 3.42 11.50 -16.05
N ALA A 249 4.59 11.35 -16.68
CA ALA A 249 4.96 10.14 -17.40
C ALA A 249 5.07 8.94 -16.45
N ALA A 250 5.69 9.10 -15.29
CA ALA A 250 5.74 8.05 -14.27
C ALA A 250 4.33 7.60 -13.87
N MET A 251 3.46 8.55 -13.49
CA MET A 251 2.08 8.23 -13.09
C MET A 251 1.24 7.69 -14.27
N GLY A 252 1.49 8.14 -15.49
CA GLY A 252 0.83 7.64 -16.70
C GLY A 252 1.22 6.20 -17.02
N VAL A 253 2.51 5.88 -16.97
CA VAL A 253 3.00 4.49 -17.15
C VAL A 253 2.42 3.58 -16.07
N LEU A 254 2.40 4.03 -14.81
CA LEU A 254 1.79 3.29 -13.71
C LEU A 254 0.29 3.03 -13.97
N ALA A 255 -0.46 4.04 -14.42
CA ALA A 255 -1.89 3.89 -14.71
C ALA A 255 -2.15 2.93 -15.88
N VAL A 256 -1.33 2.97 -16.93
CA VAL A 256 -1.41 2.01 -18.05
C VAL A 256 -1.13 0.60 -17.54
N PHE A 257 -0.06 0.41 -16.76
CA PHE A 257 0.27 -0.89 -16.19
C PHE A 257 -0.83 -1.40 -15.24
N PHE A 258 -1.38 -0.54 -14.39
CA PHE A 258 -2.54 -0.86 -13.55
C PHE A 258 -3.74 -1.35 -14.37
N THR A 259 -3.99 -0.71 -15.52
CA THR A 259 -5.06 -1.14 -16.44
C THR A 259 -4.79 -2.51 -17.04
N VAL A 260 -3.56 -2.75 -17.49
CA VAL A 260 -3.15 -4.06 -18.02
C VAL A 260 -3.28 -5.14 -16.93
N PHE A 261 -2.80 -4.84 -15.72
CA PHE A 261 -2.89 -5.73 -14.56
C PHE A 261 -4.34 -6.13 -14.26
N LEU A 262 -5.25 -5.16 -14.16
CA LEU A 262 -6.68 -5.43 -13.98
C LEU A 262 -7.28 -6.22 -15.14
N GLY A 263 -6.91 -5.90 -16.38
CA GLY A 263 -7.36 -6.62 -17.56
C GLY A 263 -6.97 -8.10 -17.53
N VAL A 264 -5.71 -8.38 -17.19
CA VAL A 264 -5.18 -9.75 -17.06
C VAL A 264 -5.91 -10.49 -15.95
N ILE A 265 -6.03 -9.88 -14.76
CA ILE A 265 -6.74 -10.46 -13.61
C ILE A 265 -8.21 -10.76 -13.93
N SER A 266 -8.90 -9.85 -14.62
CA SER A 266 -10.30 -10.01 -15.00
C SER A 266 -10.51 -11.20 -15.96
N VAL A 267 -9.67 -11.31 -16.99
CA VAL A 267 -9.73 -12.43 -17.96
C VAL A 267 -9.40 -13.76 -17.28
N GLN A 268 -8.39 -13.77 -16.42
CA GLN A 268 -7.99 -14.97 -15.68
C GLN A 268 -9.07 -15.43 -14.70
N GLY A 269 -9.65 -14.52 -13.91
CA GLY A 269 -10.74 -14.85 -12.99
C GLY A 269 -11.96 -15.43 -13.71
N ALA A 270 -12.32 -14.87 -14.87
CA ALA A 270 -13.40 -15.40 -15.70
C ALA A 270 -13.07 -16.79 -16.29
N THR A 271 -11.85 -16.99 -16.78
CA THR A 271 -11.43 -18.26 -17.40
C THR A 271 -11.33 -19.38 -16.35
N ALA A 272 -10.78 -19.10 -15.17
CA ALA A 272 -10.73 -20.04 -14.06
C ALA A 272 -12.14 -20.54 -13.67
N ALA A 273 -13.11 -19.62 -13.54
CA ALA A 273 -14.49 -19.96 -13.22
C ALA A 273 -15.20 -20.83 -14.28
N VAL A 274 -14.82 -20.68 -15.56
CA VAL A 274 -15.36 -21.50 -16.65
C VAL A 274 -14.70 -22.88 -16.70
N THR A 275 -13.38 -22.93 -16.49
CA THR A 275 -12.58 -24.18 -16.59
C THR A 275 -12.90 -25.15 -15.45
N ASP A 276 -13.24 -24.62 -14.27
CA ASP A 276 -13.68 -25.42 -13.12
C ASP A 276 -15.19 -25.79 -13.16
N GLY A 277 -15.89 -25.53 -14.28
CA GLY A 277 -17.23 -26.08 -14.57
C GLY A 277 -18.43 -25.31 -14.02
N ILE A 278 -18.24 -24.11 -13.49
CA ILE A 278 -19.27 -23.36 -12.72
C ILE A 278 -20.00 -22.31 -13.59
N ALA A 279 -19.94 -22.49 -14.91
CA ALA A 279 -20.23 -21.46 -15.91
C ALA A 279 -21.71 -21.11 -16.17
N ILE A 280 -22.71 -21.63 -15.44
CA ILE A 280 -24.11 -21.46 -15.89
C ILE A 280 -24.71 -20.07 -15.57
N ARG A 281 -24.14 -19.22 -14.69
CA ARG A 281 -24.82 -17.95 -14.32
C ARG A 281 -24.00 -16.65 -14.28
N THR A 282 -22.74 -16.62 -14.74
CA THR A 282 -21.92 -15.39 -14.65
C THR A 282 -21.69 -14.68 -15.99
N THR A 283 -22.06 -15.30 -17.11
CA THR A 283 -21.93 -14.72 -18.47
C THR A 283 -22.71 -13.40 -18.62
N LYS A 284 -23.73 -13.17 -17.79
CA LYS A 284 -24.57 -11.97 -17.87
C LYS A 284 -24.03 -10.75 -17.10
N PHE A 285 -22.97 -10.88 -16.32
CA PHE A 285 -22.43 -9.78 -15.49
C PHE A 285 -21.13 -9.14 -16.04
N LEU A 286 -20.47 -9.73 -17.03
CA LEU A 286 -19.16 -9.25 -17.51
C LEU A 286 -19.15 -8.76 -18.97
N ALA A 287 -20.29 -8.76 -19.66
CA ALA A 287 -20.36 -8.45 -21.09
C ALA A 287 -20.59 -6.96 -21.42
N GLY A 288 -20.79 -6.08 -20.44
CA GLY A 288 -21.17 -4.69 -20.67
C GLY A 288 -20.11 -3.69 -20.23
N ASN A 289 -19.31 -3.20 -21.18
CA ASN A 289 -18.44 -2.01 -21.13
C ASN A 289 -16.91 -2.24 -21.02
N PHE A 290 -16.33 -2.83 -22.07
CA PHE A 290 -14.88 -2.95 -22.29
C PHE A 290 -14.14 -1.64 -22.61
N VAL A 291 -14.68 -0.47 -22.22
CA VAL A 291 -13.99 0.82 -22.38
C VAL A 291 -13.75 1.43 -20.99
N PRO A 292 -12.57 1.18 -20.39
CA PRO A 292 -12.24 1.70 -19.08
C PRO A 292 -12.10 3.22 -19.13
N VAL A 293 -12.90 3.92 -18.33
CA VAL A 293 -12.78 5.36 -18.09
C VAL A 293 -12.14 5.54 -16.71
N ILE A 294 -11.19 6.47 -16.58
CA ILE A 294 -10.27 6.67 -15.45
C ILE A 294 -10.95 6.76 -14.05
N GLY A 295 -12.28 6.93 -13.97
CA GLY A 295 -13.06 6.84 -12.73
C GLY A 295 -13.78 5.50 -12.47
N ARG A 296 -14.25 4.81 -13.53
CA ARG A 296 -14.98 3.54 -13.41
C ARG A 296 -14.09 2.41 -12.92
N MET A 297 -12.85 2.33 -13.39
CA MET A 297 -11.93 1.27 -12.96
C MET A 297 -11.61 1.28 -11.47
N PHE A 298 -11.59 2.45 -10.83
CA PHE A 298 -11.36 2.54 -9.40
C PHE A 298 -12.56 2.01 -8.62
N THR A 299 -13.78 2.33 -9.09
CA THR A 299 -15.03 1.80 -8.54
C THR A 299 -15.17 0.30 -8.82
N ASP A 300 -14.95 -0.15 -10.04
CA ASP A 300 -15.05 -1.55 -10.46
C ASP A 300 -14.01 -2.42 -9.73
N ALA A 301 -12.79 -1.91 -9.53
CA ALA A 301 -11.77 -2.62 -8.78
C ALA A 301 -12.06 -2.60 -7.27
N ALA A 302 -12.63 -1.52 -6.72
CA ALA A 302 -13.09 -1.48 -5.34
C ALA A 302 -14.26 -2.46 -5.11
N ASP A 303 -15.22 -2.52 -6.02
CA ASP A 303 -16.33 -3.48 -5.98
C ASP A 303 -15.81 -4.92 -6.12
N THR A 304 -14.80 -5.14 -6.96
CA THR A 304 -14.11 -6.44 -7.07
C THR A 304 -13.41 -6.79 -5.76
N ALA A 305 -12.69 -5.84 -5.14
CA ALA A 305 -12.03 -6.04 -3.85
C ALA A 305 -13.04 -6.38 -2.74
N LEU A 306 -14.17 -5.66 -2.67
CA LEU A 306 -15.22 -5.88 -1.68
C LEU A 306 -15.95 -7.21 -1.91
N GLY A 307 -16.31 -7.52 -3.15
CA GLY A 307 -16.95 -8.78 -3.51
C GLY A 307 -16.05 -9.99 -3.26
N ALA A 308 -14.74 -9.85 -3.55
CA ALA A 308 -13.77 -10.90 -3.31
C ALA A 308 -13.43 -11.04 -1.80
N SER A 309 -13.56 -9.97 -1.00
CA SER A 309 -13.39 -10.03 0.46
C SER A 309 -14.43 -10.92 1.16
N VAL A 310 -15.67 -10.99 0.66
CA VAL A 310 -16.73 -11.88 1.20
C VAL A 310 -16.43 -13.36 0.95
N LEU A 311 -15.60 -13.66 -0.05
CA LEU A 311 -15.17 -15.02 -0.39
C LEU A 311 -14.00 -15.52 0.48
N LEU A 312 -13.44 -14.67 1.36
CA LEU A 312 -12.33 -15.00 2.25
C LEU A 312 -12.76 -15.85 3.47
N LYS A 313 -13.29 -17.05 3.26
CA LYS A 313 -13.58 -18.00 4.37
C LYS A 313 -12.38 -18.88 4.76
N ASN A 314 -11.30 -18.84 3.99
CA ASN A 314 -10.07 -19.59 4.25
C ASN A 314 -9.18 -18.85 5.25
N THR A 315 -8.91 -19.46 6.42
CA THR A 315 -8.08 -18.87 7.49
C THR A 315 -6.69 -18.44 7.03
N ILE A 316 -6.05 -19.21 6.14
CA ILE A 316 -4.71 -18.91 5.63
C ILE A 316 -4.78 -17.74 4.64
N GLY A 317 -5.80 -17.72 3.77
CA GLY A 317 -6.01 -16.61 2.83
C GLY A 317 -6.32 -15.29 3.53
N LEU A 318 -7.18 -15.31 4.56
CA LEU A 318 -7.51 -14.14 5.36
C LEU A 318 -6.29 -13.60 6.11
N ALA A 319 -5.48 -14.49 6.69
CA ALA A 319 -4.23 -14.09 7.31
C ALA A 319 -3.23 -13.52 6.30
N GLY A 320 -3.13 -14.11 5.12
CA GLY A 320 -2.30 -13.60 4.03
C GLY A 320 -2.68 -12.17 3.63
N VAL A 321 -3.98 -11.90 3.51
CA VAL A 321 -4.51 -10.56 3.22
C VAL A 321 -4.22 -9.59 4.36
N GLY A 322 -4.39 -10.01 5.62
CA GLY A 322 -4.09 -9.18 6.80
C GLY A 322 -2.60 -8.83 6.92
N ILE A 323 -1.72 -9.80 6.70
CA ILE A 323 -0.26 -9.60 6.70
C ILE A 323 0.13 -8.65 5.58
N LEU A 324 -0.36 -8.88 4.35
CA LEU A 324 -0.11 -7.99 3.22
C LEU A 324 -0.59 -6.56 3.51
N PHE A 325 -1.75 -6.41 4.14
CA PHE A 325 -2.27 -5.12 4.54
C PHE A 325 -1.34 -4.40 5.53
N ILE A 326 -0.80 -5.10 6.54
CA ILE A 326 0.16 -4.53 7.50
C ILE A 326 1.47 -4.14 6.80
N ILE A 327 2.00 -4.99 5.91
CA ILE A 327 3.20 -4.69 5.09
C ILE A 327 3.02 -3.37 4.36
N CYS A 328 1.82 -3.10 3.84
CA CYS A 328 1.56 -1.89 3.05
C CYS A 328 1.24 -0.66 3.93
N ALA A 329 0.36 -0.83 4.92
CA ALA A 329 -0.29 0.28 5.61
C ALA A 329 0.70 1.13 6.41
N PHE A 330 1.60 0.49 7.16
CA PHE A 330 2.55 1.22 8.00
C PHE A 330 3.58 2.02 7.18
N PRO A 331 4.29 1.45 6.20
CA PRO A 331 5.18 2.24 5.33
C PRO A 331 4.45 3.33 4.54
N ALA A 332 3.21 3.08 4.10
CA ALA A 332 2.40 4.10 3.43
C ALA A 332 2.15 5.31 4.33
N ILE A 333 1.93 5.09 5.64
CA ILE A 333 1.83 6.17 6.63
C ILE A 333 3.17 6.91 6.78
N LYS A 334 4.31 6.20 6.86
CA LYS A 334 5.65 6.83 6.93
C LYS A 334 5.86 7.81 5.77
N ILE A 335 5.54 7.39 4.54
CA ILE A 335 5.66 8.22 3.33
C ILE A 335 4.70 9.42 3.37
N LEU A 336 3.45 9.20 3.79
CA LEU A 336 2.44 10.26 3.89
C LEU A 336 2.88 11.33 4.91
N VAL A 337 3.42 10.92 6.06
CA VAL A 337 3.94 11.83 7.07
C VAL A 337 5.08 12.69 6.52
N ILE A 338 6.04 12.11 5.78
CA ILE A 338 7.12 12.88 5.15
C ILE A 338 6.55 13.90 4.15
N GLY A 339 5.61 13.48 3.30
CA GLY A 339 4.95 14.36 2.33
C GLY A 339 4.15 15.49 3.00
N PHE A 340 3.53 15.19 4.13
CA PHE A 340 2.82 16.17 4.97
C PHE A 340 3.79 17.18 5.59
N ILE A 341 4.92 16.73 6.13
CA ILE A 341 5.95 17.60 6.72
C ILE A 341 6.47 18.60 5.68
N PHE A 342 6.78 18.16 4.45
CA PHE A 342 7.22 19.10 3.40
C PHE A 342 6.17 20.16 3.07
N HIS A 343 4.89 19.79 2.95
CA HIS A 343 3.81 20.76 2.68
C HIS A 343 3.56 21.69 3.87
N LEU A 344 3.59 21.16 5.09
CA LEU A 344 3.41 21.94 6.31
C LEU A 344 4.56 22.94 6.48
N THR A 345 5.80 22.50 6.32
CA THR A 345 6.98 23.37 6.37
C THR A 345 6.92 24.43 5.27
N ALA A 346 6.56 24.09 4.04
CA ALA A 346 6.36 25.08 2.97
C ALA A 346 5.29 26.13 3.34
N ALA A 347 4.14 25.69 3.86
CA ALA A 347 3.07 26.59 4.28
C ALA A 347 3.48 27.52 5.43
N LEU A 348 4.27 27.01 6.39
CA LEU A 348 4.78 27.79 7.51
C LEU A 348 5.88 28.79 7.11
N ILE A 349 6.66 28.49 6.06
CA ILE A 349 7.71 29.37 5.54
C ILE A 349 7.12 30.47 4.65
N GLN A 350 5.98 30.22 3.98
CA GLN A 350 5.38 31.16 3.03
C GLN A 350 5.22 32.62 3.56
N PRO A 351 4.83 32.88 4.82
CA PRO A 351 4.76 34.25 5.37
C PRO A 351 6.11 34.97 5.43
N LEU A 352 7.22 34.24 5.44
CA LEU A 352 8.58 34.78 5.42
C LEU A 352 9.02 35.24 4.01
N GLY A 353 8.18 34.99 3.00
CA GLY A 353 8.37 35.42 1.62
C GLY A 353 8.45 34.27 0.61
N GLU A 354 8.42 34.62 -0.66
CA GLU A 354 8.60 33.69 -1.77
C GLU A 354 10.09 33.43 -2.05
N GLY A 355 10.40 32.25 -2.61
CA GLY A 355 11.76 31.93 -3.04
C GLY A 355 11.97 30.49 -3.43
N ALA A 356 13.16 30.19 -3.95
CA ALA A 356 13.56 28.89 -4.44
C ALA A 356 13.31 27.74 -3.43
N LEU A 357 13.48 28.02 -2.13
CA LEU A 357 13.28 27.04 -1.05
C LEU A 357 11.82 26.60 -0.93
N LEU A 358 10.90 27.57 -0.98
CA LEU A 358 9.46 27.30 -0.91
C LEU A 358 9.02 26.43 -2.09
N ASP A 359 9.46 26.78 -3.30
CA ASP A 359 9.17 26.04 -4.53
C ASP A 359 9.73 24.62 -4.49
N ALA A 360 10.97 24.47 -4.02
CA ALA A 360 11.63 23.18 -3.90
C ALA A 360 10.92 22.27 -2.88
N LEU A 361 10.61 22.78 -1.68
CA LEU A 361 9.88 22.02 -0.65
C LEU A 361 8.47 21.64 -1.10
N SER A 362 7.73 22.57 -1.73
CA SER A 362 6.41 22.27 -2.29
C SER A 362 6.49 21.18 -3.36
N THR A 363 7.51 21.22 -4.21
CA THR A 363 7.67 20.24 -5.30
C THR A 363 8.12 18.88 -4.79
N LEU A 364 9.03 18.84 -3.80
CA LEU A 364 9.39 17.60 -3.11
C LEU A 364 8.18 16.98 -2.44
N GLY A 365 7.38 17.75 -1.70
CA GLY A 365 6.13 17.29 -1.08
C GLY A 365 5.18 16.66 -2.09
N LYS A 366 4.94 17.31 -3.25
CA LYS A 366 4.09 16.76 -4.31
C LYS A 366 4.64 15.46 -4.91
N THR A 367 5.96 15.35 -5.00
CA THR A 367 6.63 14.17 -5.57
C THR A 367 6.60 13.00 -4.59
N VAL A 368 6.78 13.24 -3.28
CA VAL A 368 6.55 12.23 -2.23
C VAL A 368 5.10 11.76 -2.23
N LEU A 369 4.12 12.65 -2.44
CA LEU A 369 2.73 12.24 -2.56
C LEU A 369 2.47 11.36 -3.81
N SER A 370 3.25 11.56 -4.88
CA SER A 370 3.21 10.70 -6.06
C SER A 370 3.82 9.32 -5.79
N MET A 371 4.87 9.26 -4.96
CA MET A 371 5.43 8.00 -4.44
C MET A 371 4.41 7.23 -3.60
N PHE A 372 3.68 7.91 -2.70
CA PHE A 372 2.57 7.33 -1.94
C PHE A 372 1.49 6.77 -2.87
N ALA A 373 1.08 7.54 -3.89
CA ALA A 373 0.09 7.07 -4.87
C ALA A 373 0.58 5.83 -5.65
N ALA A 374 1.87 5.78 -5.97
CA ALA A 374 2.48 4.63 -6.63
C ALA A 374 2.47 3.37 -5.75
N LEU A 375 2.87 3.52 -4.49
CA LEU A 375 2.81 2.43 -3.51
C LEU A 375 1.37 1.94 -3.34
N ALA A 376 0.42 2.84 -3.11
CA ALA A 376 -0.99 2.50 -2.92
C ALA A 376 -1.57 1.74 -4.12
N ALA A 377 -1.22 2.14 -5.34
CA ALA A 377 -1.66 1.45 -6.56
C ALA A 377 -1.13 0.01 -6.63
N VAL A 378 0.15 -0.20 -6.32
CA VAL A 378 0.77 -1.54 -6.34
C VAL A 378 0.28 -2.42 -5.19
N SER A 379 0.16 -1.86 -3.98
CA SER A 379 -0.46 -2.55 -2.84
C SER A 379 -1.86 -3.05 -3.18
N PHE A 380 -2.64 -2.21 -3.86
CA PHE A 380 -3.98 -2.59 -4.30
C PHE A 380 -3.96 -3.67 -5.40
N MET A 381 -3.04 -3.60 -6.35
CA MET A 381 -2.82 -4.68 -7.34
C MET A 381 -2.56 -6.01 -6.64
N PHE A 382 -1.68 -6.04 -5.63
CA PHE A 382 -1.28 -7.26 -4.95
C PHE A 382 -2.42 -7.82 -4.09
N PHE A 383 -3.15 -6.93 -3.42
CA PHE A 383 -4.38 -7.28 -2.72
C PHE A 383 -5.38 -7.96 -3.67
N LEU A 384 -5.61 -7.41 -4.86
CA LEU A 384 -6.51 -8.01 -5.85
C LEU A 384 -6.03 -9.37 -6.34
N ALA A 385 -4.73 -9.51 -6.63
CA ALA A 385 -4.15 -10.79 -7.03
C ALA A 385 -4.35 -11.86 -5.95
N LEU A 386 -4.05 -11.53 -4.69
CA LEU A 386 -4.21 -12.44 -3.57
C LEU A 386 -5.67 -12.83 -3.34
N THR A 387 -6.57 -11.84 -3.36
CA THR A 387 -8.00 -12.09 -3.11
C THR A 387 -8.61 -12.94 -4.22
N LEU A 388 -8.18 -12.77 -5.47
CA LEU A 388 -8.66 -13.57 -6.59
C LEU A 388 -8.21 -15.04 -6.46
N ILE A 389 -6.94 -15.28 -6.12
CA ILE A 389 -6.42 -16.64 -5.86
C ILE A 389 -7.26 -17.33 -4.79
N ILE A 390 -7.60 -16.62 -3.70
CA ILE A 390 -8.41 -17.18 -2.61
C ILE A 390 -9.86 -17.43 -3.05
N ALA A 391 -10.46 -16.49 -3.79
CA ALA A 391 -11.82 -16.61 -4.31
C ALA A 391 -11.98 -17.83 -5.24
N SER A 392 -11.03 -18.06 -6.15
CA SER A 392 -11.03 -19.23 -7.03
C SER A 392 -11.02 -20.55 -6.26
N GLY A 393 -10.34 -20.62 -5.12
CA GLY A 393 -10.29 -21.83 -4.30
C GLY A 393 -11.57 -22.14 -3.53
N ASN A 394 -12.24 -21.09 -3.04
CA ASN A 394 -13.44 -21.23 -2.24
C ASN A 394 -14.69 -21.51 -3.10
N ILE A 395 -14.73 -20.98 -4.33
CA ILE A 395 -15.81 -21.24 -5.29
C ILE A 395 -15.86 -22.73 -5.69
N SER A 396 -14.71 -23.40 -5.83
CA SER A 396 -14.64 -24.86 -6.07
C SER A 396 -15.24 -25.68 -4.92
N LEU A 397 -15.10 -25.21 -3.68
CA LEU A 397 -15.64 -25.89 -2.49
C LEU A 397 -17.16 -25.71 -2.30
N MET A 398 -17.74 -24.62 -2.82
CA MET A 398 -19.15 -24.25 -2.57
C MET A 398 -20.13 -24.81 -3.62
N VAL A 399 -19.64 -25.38 -4.72
CA VAL A 399 -20.47 -26.02 -5.77
C VAL A 399 -20.65 -27.53 -5.55
N ARG A 400 -20.17 -28.07 -4.41
CA ARG A 400 -20.49 -29.43 -3.97
C ARG A 400 -21.66 -29.46 -2.99
#